data_AF-A0A816UP56-F1
#
_entry.id   AF-A0A816UP56-F1
#
_cell.length_a   1.000
_cell.length_b   1.000
_cell.length_c   1.000
_cell.angle_alpha   90.00
_cell.angle_beta   90.00
_cell.angle_gamma   90.00
#
_symmetry.space_group_name_H-M   'P 1'
#
loop_
_entity.id
_entity.type
_entity.pdbx_description
1 polymer ?
#
loop_
_entity_poly.entity_id
_entity_poly.type
_entity_poly.pdbx_seq_one_letter_code
_entity_poly.pdbx_strand_id
1 'polypeptide(L)'
;MNFDFVGKMNKNKNMAREQHEEENALVIWNISNCPIPDGHDPLQVVPRIQTALEKLRRDRPYGPLSITAISDNLTEIPGEDAMRKLSSTGISLKHANRVHTDLYQWSRRNPPPATIMVITGHEELEHLASTFSGLEVKGYRILPTYPQPNPAPPSLPPKLCFWETLLSDADNKLETTSRLVFSYRLDRGTGESPWSCSVCHFDAPSFEDFTKHLKSETHAYFVWDRVASKNKVDRTNPDNLQLGRSEEWDLLAKAGMMRRAEVLKLRGAFAPPRSRPVDANSFKEPFKSGE
;
A
#
# COMPACT_ATOMS: atom_id res chain seq x y z
N MET A 1 -19.13 14.85 75.02
CA MET A 1 -20.39 14.69 74.24
C MET A 1 -20.21 15.43 72.93
N ASN A 2 -20.37 14.71 71.81
CA ASN A 2 -20.45 15.07 70.38
C ASN A 2 -20.00 16.48 69.92
N PHE A 3 -19.13 16.54 68.91
CA PHE A 3 -19.58 16.58 67.50
C PHE A 3 -18.39 16.40 66.53
N ASP A 4 -18.54 15.46 65.60
CA ASP A 4 -17.70 15.24 64.43
C ASP A 4 -17.86 16.36 63.38
N PHE A 5 -16.77 16.89 62.82
CA PHE A 5 -16.68 17.17 61.37
C PHE A 5 -15.24 17.47 60.91
N VAL A 6 -14.96 17.04 59.67
CA VAL A 6 -13.84 17.40 58.78
C VAL A 6 -12.53 16.61 58.93
N GLY A 7 -12.28 15.72 57.97
CA GLY A 7 -10.95 15.17 57.75
C GLY A 7 -10.84 14.00 56.78
N LYS A 8 -11.60 13.99 55.66
CA LYS A 8 -11.29 13.12 54.52
C LYS A 8 -9.91 13.49 53.98
N MET A 9 -8.90 12.63 54.18
CA MET A 9 -7.67 12.65 53.38
C MET A 9 -7.49 11.30 52.70
N ASN A 10 -7.90 11.31 51.44
CA ASN A 10 -7.36 10.58 50.29
C ASN A 10 -6.49 9.35 50.57
N LYS A 11 -7.12 8.18 50.56
CA LYS A 11 -6.51 6.98 49.98
C LYS A 11 -6.51 7.10 48.45
N ASN A 12 -5.69 7.98 47.90
CA ASN A 12 -5.32 7.87 46.50
C ASN A 12 -4.29 6.76 46.39
N LYS A 13 -4.79 5.57 46.06
CA LYS A 13 -3.97 4.51 45.44
C LYS A 13 -3.31 5.15 44.22
N ASN A 14 -2.00 5.38 44.33
CA ASN A 14 -1.16 5.56 43.16
C ASN A 14 -1.23 4.26 42.34
N MET A 15 -2.20 4.16 41.45
CA MET A 15 -2.07 3.34 40.26
C MET A 15 -0.98 4.01 39.43
N ALA A 16 0.25 3.56 39.60
CA ALA A 16 1.29 3.78 38.63
C ALA A 16 0.75 3.30 37.29
N ARG A 17 0.44 4.23 36.39
CA ARG A 17 0.20 3.93 34.98
C ARG A 17 1.53 3.38 34.49
N GLU A 18 1.67 2.06 34.44
CA GLU A 18 2.73 1.41 33.66
C GLU A 18 2.60 2.00 32.26
N GLN A 19 3.50 2.93 31.93
CA GLN A 19 3.67 3.38 30.56
C GLN A 19 4.37 2.22 29.85
N HIS A 20 3.60 1.20 29.48
CA HIS A 20 4.09 0.19 28.56
C HIS A 20 4.51 0.92 27.30
N GLU A 21 5.79 0.81 26.93
CA GLU A 21 6.30 1.42 25.72
C GLU A 21 5.59 0.77 24.51
N GLU A 22 4.68 1.53 23.89
CA GLU A 22 3.92 1.09 22.73
C GLU A 22 4.84 0.85 21.51
N GLU A 23 4.47 -0.14 20.69
CA GLU A 23 5.16 -0.46 19.44
C GLU A 23 4.35 0.05 18.24
N ASN A 24 5.02 0.73 17.29
CA ASN A 24 4.38 1.14 16.04
C ASN A 24 4.27 -0.04 15.09
N ALA A 25 3.15 -0.11 14.36
CA ALA A 25 2.92 -1.16 13.38
C ALA A 25 2.54 -0.61 12.00
N LEU A 26 3.02 -1.28 10.95
CA LEU A 26 2.62 -1.06 9.56
C LEU A 26 2.02 -2.35 8.99
N VAL A 27 0.92 -2.22 8.28
CA VAL A 27 0.36 -3.26 7.42
C VAL A 27 0.32 -2.71 6.00
N ILE A 28 1.04 -3.37 5.09
CA ILE A 28 0.87 -3.14 3.65
C ILE A 28 0.16 -4.35 3.08
N TRP A 29 -1.02 -4.13 2.52
CA TRP A 29 -1.86 -5.18 1.95
C TRP A 29 -2.02 -4.98 0.45
N ASN A 30 -1.50 -5.91 -0.34
CA ASN A 30 -1.76 -5.96 -1.77
C ASN A 30 -3.10 -6.65 -2.03
N ILE A 31 -4.13 -5.84 -2.30
CA ILE A 31 -5.50 -6.32 -2.49
C ILE A 31 -5.68 -7.04 -3.83
N SER A 32 -4.80 -6.80 -4.82
CA SER A 32 -4.81 -7.57 -6.07
C SER A 32 -4.33 -9.00 -5.85
N ASN A 33 -3.28 -9.19 -5.06
CA ASN A 33 -2.69 -10.51 -4.78
C ASN A 33 -3.45 -11.28 -3.69
N CYS A 34 -4.02 -10.55 -2.73
CA CYS A 34 -4.79 -11.10 -1.61
C CYS A 34 -6.17 -10.43 -1.58
N PRO A 35 -7.06 -10.73 -2.54
CA PRO A 35 -8.38 -10.10 -2.59
C PRO A 35 -9.23 -10.49 -1.37
N ILE A 36 -10.27 -9.71 -1.13
CA ILE A 36 -11.31 -10.06 -0.16
C ILE A 36 -12.05 -11.29 -0.71
N PRO A 37 -12.11 -12.42 0.01
CA PRO A 37 -12.81 -13.60 -0.46
C PRO A 37 -14.30 -13.34 -0.66
N ASP A 38 -14.93 -14.05 -1.59
CA ASP A 38 -16.35 -13.90 -1.88
C ASP A 38 -17.22 -14.08 -0.62
N GLY A 39 -18.28 -13.27 -0.54
CA GLY A 39 -19.21 -13.26 0.61
C GLY A 39 -18.66 -12.61 1.88
N HIS A 40 -17.41 -12.14 1.91
CA HIS A 40 -16.85 -11.43 3.06
C HIS A 40 -17.14 -9.93 2.97
N ASP A 41 -17.55 -9.33 4.09
CA ASP A 41 -17.79 -7.88 4.15
C ASP A 41 -16.46 -7.12 4.27
N PRO A 42 -16.15 -6.17 3.35
CA PRO A 42 -14.91 -5.39 3.41
C PRO A 42 -14.71 -4.64 4.73
N LEU A 43 -15.79 -4.29 5.44
CA LEU A 43 -15.70 -3.63 6.76
C LEU A 43 -15.08 -4.52 7.83
N GLN A 44 -15.06 -5.84 7.66
CA GLN A 44 -14.50 -6.78 8.63
C GLN A 44 -13.00 -7.03 8.45
N VAL A 45 -12.41 -6.61 7.32
CA VAL A 45 -10.99 -6.87 7.03
C VAL A 45 -10.09 -6.20 8.06
N VAL A 46 -10.35 -4.94 8.40
CA VAL A 46 -9.52 -4.16 9.32
C VAL A 46 -9.58 -4.67 10.76
N PRO A 47 -10.77 -4.91 11.36
CA PRO A 47 -10.87 -5.56 12.66
C PRO A 47 -10.16 -6.93 12.72
N ARG A 48 -10.21 -7.71 11.62
CA ARG A 48 -9.55 -9.02 11.54
C ARG A 48 -8.03 -8.90 11.48
N ILE A 49 -7.49 -7.98 10.69
CA ILE A 49 -6.04 -7.67 10.68
C ILE A 49 -5.58 -7.22 12.06
N GLN A 50 -6.32 -6.32 12.69
CA GLN A 50 -6.02 -5.85 14.05
C GLN A 50 -6.02 -6.99 15.07
N THR A 51 -7.06 -7.83 15.06
CA THR A 51 -7.15 -9.01 15.93
C THR A 51 -5.99 -9.98 15.70
N ALA A 52 -5.62 -10.22 14.44
CA ALA A 52 -4.50 -11.09 14.09
C ALA A 52 -3.16 -10.50 14.58
N LEU A 53 -2.93 -9.20 14.43
CA LEU A 53 -1.75 -8.53 14.97
C LEU A 53 -1.68 -8.69 16.48
N GLU A 54 -2.78 -8.43 17.20
CA GLU A 54 -2.83 -8.58 18.65
C GLU A 54 -2.55 -10.03 19.10
N LYS A 55 -3.03 -11.05 18.38
CA LYS A 55 -2.67 -12.45 18.65
C LYS A 55 -1.18 -12.75 18.43
N LEU A 56 -0.56 -12.07 17.48
CA LEU A 56 0.86 -12.20 17.12
C LEU A 56 1.77 -11.26 17.90
N ARG A 57 1.22 -10.42 18.79
CA ARG A 57 1.99 -9.47 19.60
C ARG A 57 2.90 -10.22 20.56
N ARG A 58 4.03 -9.59 20.91
CA ARG A 58 4.97 -10.11 21.91
C ARG A 58 4.76 -9.37 23.22
N ASP A 59 5.75 -8.57 23.61
CA ASP A 59 5.84 -8.02 24.96
C ASP A 59 5.20 -6.62 25.05
N ARG A 60 5.06 -5.92 23.92
CA ARG A 60 4.59 -4.54 23.85
C ARG A 60 3.21 -4.45 23.21
N PRO A 61 2.31 -3.60 23.73
CA PRO A 61 1.06 -3.28 23.05
C PRO A 61 1.35 -2.48 21.77
N TYR A 62 0.54 -2.67 20.73
CA TYR A 62 0.63 -1.79 19.57
C TYR A 62 -0.03 -0.45 19.87
N GLY A 63 0.69 0.62 19.55
CA GLY A 63 0.18 1.99 19.62
C GLY A 63 -0.39 2.42 18.26
N PRO A 64 0.25 3.37 17.57
CA PRO A 64 -0.07 3.73 16.19
C PRO A 64 0.06 2.56 15.20
N LEU A 65 -1.03 2.25 14.50
CA LEU A 65 -1.10 1.26 13.44
C LEU A 65 -1.44 1.93 12.11
N SER A 66 -0.56 1.81 11.11
CA SER A 66 -0.85 2.23 9.74
C SER A 66 -1.24 1.03 8.89
N ILE A 67 -2.40 1.09 8.24
CA ILE A 67 -2.82 0.08 7.27
C ILE A 67 -2.99 0.75 5.92
N THR A 68 -2.33 0.20 4.90
CA THR A 68 -2.43 0.67 3.52
C THR A 68 -2.77 -0.49 2.60
N ALA A 69 -3.94 -0.41 1.96
CA ALA A 69 -4.28 -1.28 0.85
C ALA A 69 -3.70 -0.71 -0.45
N ILE A 70 -2.93 -1.53 -1.16
CA ILE A 70 -2.31 -1.18 -2.43
C ILE A 70 -2.86 -2.06 -3.55
N SER A 71 -3.02 -1.48 -4.73
CA SER A 71 -3.28 -2.24 -5.96
C SER A 71 -2.85 -1.43 -7.19
N ASP A 72 -2.45 -2.14 -8.23
CA ASP A 72 -2.13 -1.60 -9.55
C ASP A 72 -3.35 -1.53 -10.49
N ASN A 73 -4.52 -1.96 -10.01
CA ASN A 73 -5.79 -1.93 -10.71
C ASN A 73 -6.95 -1.77 -9.71
N LEU A 74 -7.00 -0.58 -9.08
CA LEU A 74 -8.06 -0.23 -8.13
C LEU A 74 -9.42 0.04 -8.81
N THR A 75 -9.45 0.19 -10.14
CA THR A 75 -10.70 0.38 -10.89
C THR A 75 -11.53 -0.89 -10.98
N GLU A 76 -10.89 -2.06 -11.00
CA GLU A 76 -11.57 -3.36 -11.14
C GLU A 76 -11.60 -4.14 -9.82
N ILE A 77 -10.48 -4.16 -9.07
CA ILE A 77 -10.34 -4.96 -7.84
C ILE A 77 -9.99 -4.03 -6.68
N PRO A 78 -10.79 -4.00 -5.59
CA PRO A 78 -11.93 -4.86 -5.25
C PRO A 78 -13.29 -4.36 -5.77
N GLY A 79 -13.30 -3.37 -6.67
CA GLY A 79 -14.50 -2.64 -7.09
C GLY A 79 -14.82 -1.44 -6.19
N GLU A 80 -15.57 -0.47 -6.73
CA GLU A 80 -15.78 0.83 -6.09
C GLU A 80 -16.50 0.74 -4.74
N ASP A 81 -17.53 -0.11 -4.62
CA ASP A 81 -18.29 -0.28 -3.38
C ASP A 81 -17.42 -0.87 -2.24
N ALA A 82 -16.59 -1.86 -2.57
CA ALA A 82 -15.66 -2.44 -1.60
C ALA A 82 -14.58 -1.43 -1.21
N MET A 83 -14.04 -0.67 -2.17
CA MET A 83 -13.12 0.42 -1.87
C MET A 83 -13.75 1.48 -0.95
N ARG A 84 -15.01 1.88 -1.21
CA ARG A 84 -15.73 2.86 -0.38
C ARG A 84 -15.89 2.36 1.05
N LYS A 85 -16.28 1.10 1.22
CA LYS A 85 -16.36 0.45 2.54
C LYS A 85 -14.99 0.42 3.23
N LEU A 86 -13.95 -0.06 2.56
CA LEU A 86 -12.58 -0.06 3.12
C LEU A 86 -12.13 1.35 3.52
N SER A 87 -12.36 2.34 2.67
CA SER A 87 -12.01 3.72 2.96
C SER A 87 -12.69 4.24 4.24
N SER A 88 -13.93 3.82 4.51
CA SER A 88 -14.68 4.22 5.71
C SER A 88 -14.11 3.62 7.00
N THR A 89 -13.30 2.57 6.92
CA THR A 89 -12.64 1.94 8.07
C THR A 89 -11.38 2.66 8.56
N GLY A 90 -10.98 3.75 7.88
CA GLY A 90 -9.82 4.55 8.28
C GLY A 90 -8.46 4.01 7.83
N ILE A 91 -8.44 3.18 6.78
CA ILE A 91 -7.20 2.75 6.12
C ILE A 91 -6.89 3.61 4.91
N SER A 92 -5.63 3.58 4.46
CA SER A 92 -5.22 4.25 3.22
C SER A 92 -5.45 3.35 2.01
N LEU A 93 -5.97 3.91 0.92
CA LEU A 93 -6.06 3.29 -0.40
C LEU A 93 -5.02 3.91 -1.33
N LYS A 94 -4.21 3.07 -1.95
CA LYS A 94 -3.10 3.54 -2.78
C LYS A 94 -3.01 2.78 -4.10
N HIS A 95 -3.11 3.51 -5.20
CA HIS A 95 -2.79 2.99 -6.52
C HIS A 95 -1.27 2.93 -6.70
N ALA A 96 -0.71 1.72 -6.65
CA ALA A 96 0.72 1.45 -6.75
C ALA A 96 0.99 -0.01 -7.13
N ASN A 97 2.17 -0.26 -7.67
CA ASN A 97 2.59 -1.60 -8.12
C ASN A 97 3.79 -2.17 -7.34
N ARG A 98 4.26 -1.47 -6.31
CA ARG A 98 5.46 -1.82 -5.54
C ARG A 98 5.31 -1.30 -4.12
N VAL A 99 5.61 -2.14 -3.15
CA VAL A 99 5.61 -1.81 -1.71
C VAL A 99 6.94 -1.25 -1.19
N HIS A 100 8.04 -1.44 -1.94
CA HIS A 100 9.40 -1.19 -1.42
C HIS A 100 9.61 0.26 -0.93
N THR A 101 9.11 1.24 -1.69
CA THR A 101 9.26 2.65 -1.30
C THR A 101 8.52 2.93 -0.01
N ASP A 102 7.32 2.38 0.18
CA ASP A 102 6.51 2.59 1.39
C ASP A 102 7.17 1.96 2.62
N LEU A 103 7.69 0.74 2.50
CA LEU A 103 8.45 0.08 3.56
C LEU A 103 9.64 0.94 4.02
N TYR A 104 10.43 1.40 3.05
CA TYR A 104 11.60 2.22 3.34
C TYR A 104 11.23 3.56 3.98
N GLN A 105 10.25 4.26 3.42
CA GLN A 105 9.84 5.55 3.99
C GLN A 105 9.26 5.37 5.39
N TRP A 106 8.36 4.40 5.60
CA TRP A 106 7.75 4.15 6.89
C TRP A 106 8.76 3.75 7.97
N SER A 107 9.73 2.90 7.64
CA SER A 107 10.78 2.50 8.59
C SER A 107 11.62 3.69 9.07
N ARG A 108 11.90 4.68 8.21
CA ARG A 108 12.75 5.83 8.58
C ARG A 108 12.19 6.72 9.69
N ARG A 109 10.86 6.83 9.85
CA ARG A 109 10.28 7.62 10.96
C ARG A 109 9.76 6.74 12.11
N ASN A 110 9.76 5.42 11.95
CA ASN A 110 9.37 4.49 13.00
C ASN A 110 10.58 3.61 13.32
N PRO A 111 11.53 4.07 14.15
CA PRO A 111 12.66 3.25 14.55
C PRO A 111 12.18 2.03 15.34
N PRO A 112 12.95 0.94 15.37
CA PRO A 112 12.62 -0.25 16.14
C PRO A 112 12.67 0.04 17.67
N PRO A 113 11.88 -0.68 18.50
CA PRO A 113 11.02 -1.80 18.13
C PRO A 113 9.78 -1.34 17.33
N ALA A 114 9.55 -2.01 16.20
CA ALA A 114 8.45 -1.73 15.28
C ALA A 114 8.14 -2.97 14.44
N THR A 115 6.85 -3.18 14.18
CA THR A 115 6.35 -4.35 13.45
C THR A 115 5.85 -3.96 12.06
N ILE A 116 6.20 -4.77 11.06
CA ILE A 116 5.76 -4.59 9.68
C ILE A 116 5.13 -5.91 9.21
N MET A 117 3.84 -5.87 8.91
CA MET A 117 3.11 -6.95 8.28
C MET A 117 2.95 -6.66 6.79
N VAL A 118 3.30 -7.63 5.94
CA VAL A 118 3.14 -7.51 4.49
C VAL A 118 2.25 -8.63 4.01
N ILE A 119 1.08 -8.26 3.50
CA ILE A 119 0.06 -9.17 2.99
C ILE A 119 0.09 -9.13 1.47
N THR A 120 0.73 -10.11 0.82
CA THR A 120 0.85 -10.15 -0.65
C THR A 120 1.08 -11.58 -1.17
N GLY A 121 1.16 -11.75 -2.50
CA GLY A 121 1.41 -13.03 -3.15
C GLY A 121 2.87 -13.49 -3.04
N HIS A 122 3.09 -14.78 -3.30
CA HIS A 122 4.39 -15.44 -3.12
C HIS A 122 5.52 -14.80 -3.95
N GLU A 123 5.27 -14.50 -5.23
CA GLU A 123 6.27 -13.89 -6.13
C GLU A 123 6.74 -12.52 -5.63
N GLU A 124 5.83 -11.69 -5.13
CA GLU A 124 6.19 -10.38 -4.59
C GLU A 124 6.97 -10.51 -3.27
N LEU A 125 6.64 -11.49 -2.41
CA LEU A 125 7.41 -11.75 -1.19
C LEU A 125 8.86 -12.16 -1.50
N GLU A 126 9.09 -13.01 -2.51
CA GLU A 126 10.44 -13.37 -2.93
C GLU A 126 11.24 -12.15 -3.37
N HIS A 127 10.62 -11.24 -4.12
CA HIS A 127 11.24 -9.98 -4.54
C HIS A 127 11.58 -9.05 -3.38
N LEU A 128 10.86 -9.16 -2.24
CA LEU A 128 11.07 -8.37 -1.04
C LEU A 128 12.02 -9.01 -0.02
N ALA A 129 12.46 -10.25 -0.24
CA ALA A 129 13.25 -11.01 0.72
C ALA A 129 14.51 -10.25 1.18
N SER A 130 15.23 -9.61 0.23
CA SER A 130 16.43 -8.81 0.55
C SER A 130 16.10 -7.58 1.40
N THR A 131 14.97 -6.92 1.13
CA THR A 131 14.47 -5.79 1.91
C THR A 131 14.09 -6.23 3.32
N PHE A 132 13.41 -7.37 3.46
CA PHE A 132 13.03 -7.93 4.76
C PHE A 132 14.25 -8.25 5.60
N SER A 133 15.23 -8.98 5.06
CA SER A 133 16.47 -9.26 5.79
C SER A 133 17.19 -7.98 6.24
N GLY A 134 17.22 -6.94 5.39
CA GLY A 134 17.80 -5.65 5.75
C GLY A 134 17.05 -4.91 6.88
N LEU A 135 15.74 -5.09 6.98
CA LEU A 135 14.92 -4.54 8.07
C LEU A 135 15.04 -5.37 9.34
N GLU A 136 15.08 -6.70 9.24
CA GLU A 136 15.27 -7.59 10.39
C GLU A 136 16.62 -7.35 11.08
N VAL A 137 17.70 -7.16 10.30
CA VAL A 137 19.03 -6.79 10.83
C VAL A 137 18.99 -5.47 11.60
N LYS A 138 18.12 -4.53 11.20
CA LYS A 138 17.94 -3.27 11.91
C LYS A 138 17.10 -3.40 13.18
N GLY A 139 16.45 -4.56 13.42
CA GLY A 139 15.64 -4.82 14.61
C GLY A 139 14.13 -4.71 14.40
N TYR A 140 13.64 -4.60 13.15
CA TYR A 140 12.21 -4.66 12.86
C TYR A 140 11.68 -6.08 12.94
N ARG A 141 10.43 -6.26 13.39
CA ARG A 141 9.70 -7.53 13.29
C ARG A 141 8.95 -7.57 11.97
N ILE A 142 9.29 -8.50 11.08
CA ILE A 142 8.60 -8.68 9.80
C ILE A 142 7.62 -9.86 9.90
N LEU A 143 6.37 -9.63 9.48
CA LEU A 143 5.28 -10.61 9.46
C LEU A 143 4.76 -10.78 8.03
N PRO A 144 5.38 -11.65 7.20
CA PRO A 144 4.86 -11.95 5.87
C PRO A 144 3.57 -12.78 5.98
N THR A 145 2.56 -12.39 5.21
CA THR A 145 1.24 -13.03 5.12
C THR A 145 0.88 -13.17 3.65
N TYR A 146 0.39 -14.33 3.25
CA TYR A 146 0.10 -14.63 1.84
C TYR A 146 -0.98 -15.70 1.72
N PRO A 147 -1.60 -15.85 0.53
CA PRO A 147 -2.59 -16.90 0.30
C PRO A 147 -1.95 -18.28 0.49
N GLN A 148 -2.67 -19.24 1.04
CA GLN A 148 -2.13 -20.58 1.21
C GLN A 148 -1.70 -21.17 -0.17
N PRO A 149 -0.42 -21.54 -0.36
CA PRO A 149 0.01 -22.09 -1.63
C PRO A 149 -0.61 -23.47 -1.81
N ASN A 150 -1.21 -23.70 -2.98
CA ASN A 150 -1.69 -25.01 -3.38
C ASN A 150 -1.01 -25.41 -4.70
N PRO A 151 -0.02 -26.33 -4.71
CA PRO A 151 0.55 -27.06 -3.57
C PRO A 151 1.54 -26.22 -2.73
N ALA A 152 1.77 -26.60 -1.47
CA ALA A 152 2.71 -25.94 -0.57
C ALA A 152 4.17 -26.13 -1.03
N PRO A 153 4.93 -25.07 -1.39
CA PRO A 153 6.33 -25.21 -1.74
C PRO A 153 7.17 -25.64 -0.52
N PRO A 154 8.17 -26.52 -0.71
CA PRO A 154 8.98 -27.09 0.37
C PRO A 154 9.91 -26.08 1.06
N SER A 155 10.06 -24.87 0.53
CA SER A 155 10.95 -23.81 1.01
C SER A 155 10.35 -22.89 2.08
N LEU A 156 9.08 -23.07 2.45
CA LEU A 156 8.39 -22.10 3.30
C LEU A 156 8.63 -22.33 4.80
N PRO A 157 9.04 -21.29 5.56
CA PRO A 157 9.21 -21.42 7.01
C PRO A 157 7.88 -21.68 7.75
N PRO A 158 7.89 -22.48 8.85
CA PRO A 158 6.66 -22.90 9.55
C PRO A 158 5.87 -21.80 10.30
N LYS A 159 6.35 -20.54 10.31
CA LYS A 159 5.78 -19.43 11.11
C LYS A 159 4.96 -18.44 10.27
N LEU A 160 4.21 -18.93 9.29
CA LEU A 160 3.54 -18.07 8.32
C LEU A 160 2.05 -17.96 8.59
N CYS A 161 1.53 -16.73 8.54
CA CYS A 161 0.10 -16.46 8.65
C CYS A 161 -0.51 -16.53 7.25
N PHE A 162 -1.53 -17.37 7.08
CA PHE A 162 -2.27 -17.44 5.83
C PHE A 162 -3.34 -16.35 5.80
N TRP A 163 -3.49 -15.69 4.65
CA TRP A 163 -4.47 -14.63 4.45
C TRP A 163 -5.90 -15.10 4.74
N GLU A 164 -6.26 -16.30 4.28
CA GLU A 164 -7.59 -16.86 4.46
C GLU A 164 -7.87 -17.18 5.94
N THR A 165 -6.87 -17.67 6.67
CA THR A 165 -6.97 -17.93 8.10
C THR A 165 -7.07 -16.63 8.90
N LEU A 166 -6.34 -15.59 8.49
CA LEU A 166 -6.44 -14.25 9.07
C LEU A 166 -7.86 -13.70 8.94
N LEU A 167 -8.52 -13.98 7.82
CA LEU A 167 -9.90 -13.58 7.61
C LEU A 167 -10.92 -14.53 8.25
N SER A 168 -10.63 -15.80 8.50
CA SER A 168 -11.66 -16.78 8.94
C SER A 168 -11.96 -16.74 10.44
N ASP A 169 -11.10 -16.12 11.25
CA ASP A 169 -11.31 -16.06 12.71
C ASP A 169 -12.53 -15.19 13.06
N ALA A 170 -13.58 -15.84 13.56
CA ALA A 170 -14.84 -15.22 13.98
C ALA A 170 -14.76 -14.51 15.34
N ASP A 171 -13.60 -14.54 16.00
CA ASP A 171 -13.44 -14.04 17.36
C ASP A 171 -13.15 -12.53 17.37
N ASN A 172 -14.13 -11.75 16.91
CA ASN A 172 -14.15 -10.28 16.95
C ASN A 172 -14.26 -9.72 18.38
N LYS A 173 -14.14 -10.57 19.41
CA LYS A 173 -14.26 -10.20 20.83
C LYS A 173 -12.97 -9.61 21.42
N LEU A 174 -11.85 -9.69 20.70
CA LEU A 174 -10.60 -9.13 21.20
C LEU A 174 -10.66 -7.59 21.12
N GLU A 175 -10.60 -6.93 22.27
CA GLU A 175 -10.45 -5.48 22.32
C GLU A 175 -9.11 -5.10 21.69
N THR A 176 -9.16 -4.54 20.49
CA THR A 176 -7.98 -3.99 19.84
C THR A 176 -7.65 -2.64 20.48
N THR A 177 -6.43 -2.47 20.98
CA THR A 177 -5.96 -1.21 21.59
C THR A 177 -5.23 -0.31 20.59
N SER A 178 -4.84 -0.84 19.43
CA SER A 178 -4.14 -0.08 18.39
C SER A 178 -4.99 1.05 17.81
N ARG A 179 -4.34 2.21 17.58
CA ARG A 179 -4.97 3.39 16.99
C ARG A 179 -4.58 3.51 15.52
N LEU A 180 -5.58 3.45 14.64
CA LEU A 180 -5.34 3.64 13.20
C LEU A 180 -4.82 5.05 12.91
N VAL A 181 -3.74 5.12 12.13
CA VAL A 181 -3.15 6.36 11.64
C VAL A 181 -2.74 6.22 10.18
N PHE A 182 -2.90 7.27 9.39
CA PHE A 182 -2.47 7.23 7.99
C PHE A 182 -0.94 7.19 7.89
N SER A 183 -0.45 6.44 6.90
CA SER A 183 0.97 6.43 6.58
C SER A 183 1.37 7.78 5.97
N TYR A 184 2.46 8.37 6.45
CA TYR A 184 2.96 9.61 5.90
C TYR A 184 3.61 9.43 4.51
N ARG A 185 3.51 10.45 3.65
CA ARG A 185 4.33 10.60 2.43
C ARG A 185 5.33 11.74 2.55
N LEU A 186 6.38 11.71 1.74
CA LEU A 186 7.50 12.67 1.78
C LEU A 186 7.46 13.69 0.64
N ASP A 187 6.68 13.44 -0.41
CA ASP A 187 7.00 13.91 -1.75
C ASP A 187 6.19 15.11 -2.29
N ARG A 188 5.14 15.58 -1.59
CA ARG A 188 4.53 16.94 -1.67
C ARG A 188 3.10 16.92 -1.11
N GLY A 189 2.90 17.35 0.13
CA GLY A 189 1.56 17.49 0.73
C GLY A 189 1.57 17.38 2.25
N THR A 190 0.48 17.77 2.91
CA THR A 190 0.27 17.75 4.37
C THR A 190 0.42 16.36 5.00
N GLY A 191 0.55 15.29 4.20
CA GLY A 191 0.79 13.93 4.68
C GLY A 191 -0.47 13.25 5.21
N GLU A 192 -1.65 13.79 4.92
CA GLU A 192 -2.90 13.44 5.59
C GLU A 192 -3.95 12.76 4.70
N SER A 193 -3.74 12.66 3.38
CA SER A 193 -4.75 12.00 2.54
C SER A 193 -4.62 10.47 2.57
N PRO A 194 -5.70 9.75 2.90
CA PRO A 194 -5.74 8.30 2.78
C PRO A 194 -5.79 7.80 1.34
N TRP A 195 -6.05 8.66 0.35
CA TRP A 195 -6.28 8.25 -1.04
C TRP A 195 -5.21 8.78 -1.98
N SER A 196 -4.63 7.90 -2.79
CA SER A 196 -3.47 8.32 -3.58
C SER A 196 -3.04 7.43 -4.71
N CYS A 197 -2.28 8.01 -5.63
CA CYS A 197 -1.76 7.36 -6.80
C CYS A 197 -0.26 7.62 -6.95
N SER A 198 0.55 6.56 -6.83
CA SER A 198 2.00 6.64 -7.09
C SER A 198 2.36 6.70 -8.56
N VAL A 199 1.44 6.37 -9.47
CA VAL A 199 1.65 6.51 -10.91
C VAL A 199 1.64 7.98 -11.32
N CYS A 200 0.70 8.76 -10.78
CA CYS A 200 0.50 10.16 -11.11
C CYS A 200 1.11 11.13 -10.09
N HIS A 201 1.66 10.62 -8.97
CA HIS A 201 2.06 11.42 -7.80
C HIS A 201 0.93 12.33 -7.32
N PHE A 202 -0.26 11.76 -7.17
CA PHE A 202 -1.49 12.47 -6.82
C PHE A 202 -2.01 12.00 -5.46
N ASP A 203 -2.31 12.95 -4.58
CA ASP A 203 -3.03 12.75 -3.32
C ASP A 203 -4.42 13.36 -3.48
N ALA A 204 -5.46 12.54 -3.35
CA ALA A 204 -6.83 12.98 -3.56
C ALA A 204 -7.42 13.57 -2.27
N PRO A 205 -8.13 14.71 -2.31
CA PRO A 205 -8.71 15.28 -1.11
C PRO A 205 -9.97 14.54 -0.63
N SER A 206 -10.63 13.79 -1.52
CA SER A 206 -11.80 12.95 -1.20
C SER A 206 -11.73 11.59 -1.91
N PHE A 207 -12.57 10.65 -1.46
CA PHE A 207 -12.73 9.36 -2.15
C PHE A 207 -13.27 9.55 -3.57
N GLU A 208 -14.22 10.46 -3.75
CA GLU A 208 -14.81 10.78 -5.07
C GLU A 208 -13.77 11.36 -6.03
N ASP A 209 -12.88 12.23 -5.56
CA ASP A 209 -11.78 12.75 -6.37
C ASP A 209 -10.77 11.65 -6.72
N PHE A 210 -10.57 10.71 -5.80
CA PHE A 210 -9.71 9.55 -6.04
C PHE A 210 -10.29 8.63 -7.12
N THR A 211 -11.56 8.25 -7.03
CA THR A 211 -12.19 7.38 -8.03
C THR A 211 -12.31 8.07 -9.38
N LYS A 212 -12.64 9.37 -9.40
CA LYS A 212 -12.63 10.19 -10.62
C LYS A 212 -11.24 10.26 -11.23
N HIS A 213 -10.19 10.41 -10.42
CA HIS A 213 -8.81 10.38 -10.88
C HIS A 213 -8.45 9.04 -11.54
N LEU A 214 -8.76 7.92 -10.89
CA LEU A 214 -8.45 6.58 -11.44
C LEU A 214 -9.12 6.33 -12.80
N LYS A 215 -10.31 6.91 -13.02
CA LYS A 215 -11.07 6.81 -14.29
C LYS A 215 -10.66 7.85 -15.34
N SER A 216 -9.71 8.74 -15.05
CA SER A 216 -9.33 9.84 -15.96
C SER A 216 -8.42 9.39 -17.10
N GLU A 217 -8.52 10.08 -18.24
CA GLU A 217 -7.63 9.86 -19.38
C GLU A 217 -6.17 10.21 -19.04
N THR A 218 -5.92 11.25 -18.24
CA THR A 218 -4.60 11.53 -17.67
C THR A 218 -4.02 10.32 -16.94
N HIS A 219 -4.81 9.69 -16.07
CA HIS A 219 -4.34 8.51 -15.32
C HIS A 219 -4.03 7.34 -16.26
N ALA A 220 -4.93 7.05 -17.20
CA ALA A 220 -4.74 6.00 -18.19
C ALA A 220 -3.44 6.21 -18.99
N TYR A 221 -3.14 7.46 -19.39
CA TYR A 221 -1.91 7.80 -20.09
C TYR A 221 -0.67 7.49 -19.24
N PHE A 222 -0.64 7.88 -17.96
CA PHE A 222 0.52 7.62 -17.12
C PHE A 222 0.71 6.14 -16.79
N VAL A 223 -0.38 5.37 -16.66
CA VAL A 223 -0.31 3.90 -16.55
C VAL A 223 0.32 3.32 -17.82
N TRP A 224 -0.18 3.71 -19.00
CA TRP A 224 0.37 3.28 -20.28
C TRP A 224 1.84 3.67 -20.43
N ASP A 225 2.21 4.92 -20.16
CA ASP A 225 3.56 5.44 -20.33
C ASP A 225 4.57 4.67 -19.49
N ARG A 226 4.14 4.26 -18.29
CA ARG A 226 4.93 3.43 -17.39
C ARG A 226 5.15 2.03 -17.94
N VAL A 227 4.10 1.39 -18.44
CA VAL A 227 4.17 0.06 -19.06
C VAL A 227 5.03 0.10 -20.32
N ALA A 228 4.82 1.08 -21.19
CA ALA A 228 5.62 1.34 -22.38
C ALA A 228 7.10 1.54 -22.02
N SER A 229 7.39 2.29 -20.95
CA SER A 229 8.76 2.47 -20.44
C SER A 229 9.38 1.16 -19.95
N LYS A 230 8.64 0.35 -19.17
CA LYS A 230 9.12 -0.95 -18.66
C LYS A 230 9.51 -1.88 -19.81
N ASN A 231 8.76 -1.81 -20.90
CA ASN A 231 8.92 -2.66 -22.08
C ASN A 231 9.73 -2.01 -23.21
N LYS A 232 10.35 -0.84 -22.95
CA LYS A 232 11.27 -0.18 -23.89
C LYS A 232 10.63 0.21 -25.22
N VAL A 233 9.33 0.50 -25.22
CA VAL A 233 8.62 1.01 -26.39
C VAL A 233 9.23 2.34 -26.83
N ASP A 234 9.39 2.53 -28.14
CA ASP A 234 9.81 3.82 -28.68
C ASP A 234 8.69 4.85 -28.60
N ARG A 235 8.67 5.58 -27.49
CA ARG A 235 7.74 6.69 -27.23
C ARG A 235 8.13 8.02 -27.89
N THR A 236 9.09 8.00 -28.81
CA THR A 236 9.40 9.14 -29.69
C THR A 236 8.80 8.97 -31.09
N ASN A 237 8.36 7.76 -31.44
CA ASN A 237 7.60 7.48 -32.64
C ASN A 237 6.10 7.73 -32.39
N PRO A 238 5.43 8.64 -33.13
CA PRO A 238 3.99 8.90 -32.96
C PRO A 238 3.11 7.66 -33.17
N ASP A 239 3.52 6.72 -34.02
CA ASP A 239 2.75 5.49 -34.30
C ASP A 239 2.62 4.60 -33.05
N ASN A 240 3.53 4.76 -32.09
CA ASN A 240 3.52 4.00 -30.84
C ASN A 240 2.69 4.66 -29.73
N LEU A 241 2.13 5.86 -29.94
CA LEU A 241 1.55 6.68 -28.87
C LEU A 241 0.03 6.54 -28.69
N GLN A 242 -0.64 5.66 -29.45
CA GLN A 242 -2.10 5.51 -29.42
C GLN A 242 -2.85 6.84 -29.64
N LEU A 243 -2.36 7.68 -30.56
CA LEU A 243 -2.99 8.97 -30.85
C LEU A 243 -4.40 8.79 -31.44
N GLY A 244 -5.29 9.74 -31.17
CA GLY A 244 -6.70 9.71 -31.59
C GLY A 244 -7.63 9.06 -30.56
N ARG A 245 -7.11 8.60 -29.42
CA ARG A 245 -7.91 8.06 -28.31
C ARG A 245 -8.78 9.13 -27.64
N SER A 246 -8.19 10.26 -27.29
CA SER A 246 -8.87 11.42 -26.70
C SER A 246 -8.01 12.67 -26.86
N GLU A 247 -8.61 13.87 -26.82
CA GLU A 247 -7.85 15.13 -26.90
C GLU A 247 -6.84 15.27 -25.75
N GLU A 248 -7.26 14.90 -24.54
CA GLU A 248 -6.41 14.94 -23.34
C GLU A 248 -5.22 13.98 -23.44
N TRP A 249 -5.46 12.74 -23.89
CA TRP A 249 -4.41 11.75 -24.14
C TRP A 249 -3.41 12.26 -25.18
N ASP A 250 -3.91 12.76 -26.31
CA ASP A 250 -3.08 13.26 -27.41
C ASP A 250 -2.17 14.41 -26.97
N LEU A 251 -2.69 15.34 -26.17
CA LEU A 251 -1.91 16.43 -25.61
C LEU A 251 -0.77 15.92 -24.72
N LEU A 252 -1.07 14.98 -23.81
CA LEU A 252 -0.07 14.39 -22.92
C LEU A 252 0.98 13.56 -23.66
N ALA A 253 0.54 12.75 -24.62
CA ALA A 253 1.39 11.90 -25.44
C ALA A 253 2.33 12.73 -26.31
N LYS A 254 1.82 13.76 -27.00
CA LYS A 254 2.64 14.69 -27.80
C LYS A 254 3.63 15.45 -26.92
N ALA A 255 3.19 15.97 -25.78
CA ALA A 255 4.09 16.66 -24.85
C ALA A 255 5.19 15.72 -24.30
N GLY A 256 4.83 14.49 -23.95
CA GLY A 256 5.76 13.45 -23.50
C GLY A 256 6.79 13.07 -24.57
N MET A 257 6.33 12.90 -25.82
CA MET A 257 7.15 12.64 -27.00
C MET A 257 8.19 13.75 -27.19
N MET A 258 7.75 15.02 -27.22
CA MET A 258 8.63 16.17 -27.42
C MET A 258 9.67 16.29 -26.30
N ARG A 259 9.26 16.11 -25.03
CA ARG A 259 10.21 16.10 -23.89
C ARG A 259 11.27 15.01 -24.05
N ARG A 260 10.91 13.81 -24.50
CA ARG A 260 11.85 12.70 -24.70
C ARG A 260 12.80 12.93 -25.87
N ALA A 261 12.29 13.49 -26.97
CA ALA A 261 13.10 13.87 -28.11
C ALA A 261 14.14 14.94 -27.72
N GLU A 262 13.77 15.90 -26.88
CA GLU A 262 14.70 16.92 -26.41
C GLU A 262 15.79 16.34 -25.49
N VAL A 263 15.41 15.48 -24.54
CA VAL A 263 16.38 14.75 -23.69
C VAL A 263 17.35 13.91 -24.51
N LEU A 264 16.92 13.37 -25.66
CA LEU A 264 17.79 12.64 -26.58
C LEU A 264 18.82 13.55 -27.28
N LYS A 265 18.44 14.79 -27.64
CA LYS A 265 19.37 15.76 -28.25
C LYS A 265 20.45 16.22 -27.27
N LEU A 266 20.11 16.34 -25.98
CA LEU A 266 21.04 16.75 -24.92
C LEU A 266 22.06 15.66 -24.53
N ARG A 267 22.03 14.51 -25.20
CA ARG A 267 22.81 13.34 -24.81
C ARG A 267 24.25 13.47 -25.32
N GLY A 268 25.19 13.60 -24.39
CA GLY A 268 26.63 13.69 -24.70
C GLY A 268 27.27 12.36 -25.12
N ALA A 269 28.47 12.45 -25.67
CA ALA A 269 29.25 11.32 -26.22
C ALA A 269 29.54 10.17 -25.22
N PHE A 270 29.43 10.43 -23.91
CA PHE A 270 29.70 9.46 -22.85
C PHE A 270 28.44 8.78 -22.28
N ALA A 271 27.27 8.99 -22.89
CA ALA A 271 26.06 8.36 -22.39
C ALA A 271 26.06 6.84 -22.68
N PRO A 272 25.62 6.00 -21.72
CA PRO A 272 25.63 4.55 -21.90
C PRO A 272 24.77 4.12 -23.10
N PRO A 273 25.12 3.04 -23.83
CA PRO A 273 24.34 2.57 -24.97
C PRO A 273 22.88 2.30 -24.57
N ARG A 274 21.91 2.72 -25.41
CA ARG A 274 20.52 2.32 -25.20
C ARG A 274 20.32 0.91 -25.74
N SER A 275 19.56 0.10 -25.01
CA SER A 275 18.94 -1.09 -25.60
C SER A 275 18.05 -0.67 -26.77
N ARG A 276 18.01 -1.48 -27.83
CA ARG A 276 17.18 -1.20 -29.01
C ARG A 276 15.72 -0.97 -28.57
N PRO A 277 15.10 0.18 -28.90
CA PRO A 277 13.68 0.38 -28.70
C PRO A 277 12.86 -0.64 -29.49
N VAL A 278 11.65 -0.93 -29.01
CA VAL A 278 10.71 -1.83 -29.70
C VAL A 278 9.46 -1.08 -30.14
N ASP A 279 8.84 -1.53 -31.22
CA ASP A 279 7.55 -1.01 -31.67
C ASP A 279 6.41 -1.48 -30.77
N ALA A 280 5.38 -0.65 -30.64
CA ALA A 280 4.19 -0.93 -29.84
C ALA A 280 3.40 -2.14 -30.36
N ASN A 281 3.54 -2.52 -31.64
CA ASN A 281 2.89 -3.70 -32.22
C ASN A 281 3.35 -5.04 -31.62
N SER A 282 4.44 -5.04 -30.84
CA SER A 282 4.87 -6.20 -30.05
C SER A 282 4.12 -6.35 -28.72
N PHE A 283 3.25 -5.38 -28.37
CA PHE A 283 2.52 -5.33 -27.11
C PHE A 283 1.15 -5.98 -27.22
N LYS A 284 0.92 -7.05 -26.45
CA LYS A 284 -0.45 -7.46 -26.10
C LYS A 284 -0.93 -6.49 -25.01
N GLU A 285 -1.92 -5.67 -25.32
CA GLU A 285 -2.56 -4.77 -24.37
C GLU A 285 -3.07 -5.53 -23.12
N PRO A 286 -2.95 -4.98 -21.91
CA PRO A 286 -3.65 -5.52 -20.75
C PRO A 286 -5.08 -4.99 -20.59
N PHE A 287 -5.56 -4.01 -21.37
CA PHE A 287 -6.87 -3.40 -21.10
C PHE A 287 -7.69 -3.20 -22.36
N LYS A 288 -8.69 -4.07 -22.54
CA LYS A 288 -9.86 -3.77 -23.36
C LYS A 288 -10.61 -2.63 -22.67
N SER A 289 -10.77 -1.51 -23.35
CA SER A 289 -11.83 -0.57 -23.03
C SER A 289 -13.16 -1.31 -23.08
N GLY A 290 -13.94 -1.23 -22.00
CA GLY A 290 -15.28 -1.80 -21.97
C GLY A 290 -16.12 -1.32 -23.15
N GLU A 291 -16.87 -2.26 -23.72
CA GLU A 291 -18.15 -1.96 -24.36
C GLU A 291 -19.19 -1.60 -23.29
#